data_AF-A0A9P7D6F7-F1
#
_entry.id   AF-A0A9P7D6F7-F1
#
_cell.length_a   1.000
_cell.length_b   1.000
_cell.length_c   1.000
_cell.angle_alpha   90.00
_cell.angle_beta   90.00
_cell.angle_gamma   90.00
#
_symmetry.space_group_name_H-M   'P 1'
#
loop_
_entity.id
_entity.type
_entity.pdbx_description
1 polymer ?
#
loop_
_entity_poly.entity_id
_entity_poly.type
_entity_poly.pdbx_seq_one_letter_code
_entity_poly.pdbx_strand_id
1 'polypeptide(L)'
;FTLGEKTAWYYGTWSNTDSIQTLDMAYDGSSGALRFRNGVGEAFLVTLGVHNDKRWCDVVTDLKPWDTGVKIHPEYYTDSPRSQAL
;
A
#
# COMPACT_ATOMS: atom_id res chain seq x y z
N PHE A 1 -8.06 -1.32 -14.59
CA PHE A 1 -8.13 -1.50 -13.12
C PHE A 1 -8.75 -0.27 -12.48
N THR A 2 -9.48 -0.42 -11.39
CA THR A 2 -10.05 0.66 -10.58
C THR A 2 -9.53 0.56 -9.15
N LEU A 3 -9.32 1.72 -8.51
CA LEU A 3 -8.90 1.78 -7.12
C LEU A 3 -10.08 1.41 -6.22
N GLY A 4 -9.92 0.36 -5.41
CA GLY A 4 -10.97 -0.17 -4.54
C GLY A 4 -10.70 -0.01 -3.04
N GLU A 5 -9.44 0.26 -2.65
CA GLU A 5 -9.06 0.41 -1.24
C GLU A 5 -7.83 1.31 -1.11
N LYS A 6 -7.81 2.14 -0.07
CA LYS A 6 -6.64 2.90 0.36
C LYS A 6 -6.38 2.59 1.82
N THR A 7 -5.12 2.38 2.16
CA THR A 7 -4.66 2.20 3.53
C THR A 7 -3.48 3.13 3.76
N ALA A 8 -3.40 3.68 4.96
CA ALA A 8 -2.25 4.44 5.42
C ALA A 8 -1.82 3.84 6.75
N TRP A 9 -0.53 3.54 6.87
CA TRP A 9 0.08 3.26 8.14
C TRP A 9 0.10 4.55 8.95
N TYR A 10 0.30 4.46 10.27
CA TYR A 10 0.05 5.55 11.21
C TYR A 10 0.52 6.93 10.68
N TYR A 11 -0.31 7.95 10.89
CA TYR A 11 -0.07 9.34 10.48
C TYR A 11 0.24 9.60 8.98
N GLY A 12 -0.19 8.69 8.10
CA GLY A 12 -0.25 8.92 6.65
C GLY A 12 -1.66 9.33 6.20
N THR A 13 -1.77 10.18 5.18
CA THR A 13 -3.05 10.58 4.56
C THR A 13 -2.98 10.50 3.05
N TRP A 14 -4.02 9.96 2.44
CA TRP A 14 -4.17 9.95 0.97
C TRP A 14 -5.05 11.11 0.51
N SER A 15 -4.57 11.87 -0.47
CA SER A 15 -5.35 12.85 -1.23
C SER A 15 -5.46 12.42 -2.70
N ASN A 16 -6.42 13.00 -3.42
CA ASN A 16 -6.60 12.79 -4.85
C ASN A 16 -6.87 14.13 -5.54
N THR A 17 -6.00 14.50 -6.49
CA THR A 17 -6.12 15.72 -7.28
C THR A 17 -5.82 15.36 -8.73
N ASP A 18 -6.73 15.67 -9.65
CA ASP A 18 -6.57 15.40 -11.09
C ASP A 18 -6.16 13.95 -11.42
N SER A 19 -6.75 12.99 -10.69
CA SER A 19 -6.46 11.55 -10.77
C SER A 19 -5.11 11.11 -10.21
N ILE A 20 -4.30 12.01 -9.67
CA ILE A 20 -3.05 11.71 -8.97
C ILE A 20 -3.37 11.33 -7.53
N GLN A 21 -2.92 10.16 -7.08
CA GLN A 21 -2.97 9.78 -5.67
C GLN A 21 -1.69 10.26 -4.97
N THR A 22 -1.85 11.12 -3.98
CA THR A 22 -0.72 11.63 -3.18
C THR A 22 -0.80 11.05 -1.77
N LEU A 23 0.31 10.49 -1.30
CA LEU A 23 0.48 10.04 0.07
C LEU A 23 1.33 11.07 0.82
N ASP A 24 0.69 11.79 1.73
CA ASP A 24 1.36 12.66 2.68
C ASP A 24 1.70 11.86 3.95
N MET A 25 2.98 11.76 4.30
CA MET A 25 3.46 11.05 5.49
C MET A 25 4.12 12.03 6.46
N ALA A 26 3.76 11.95 7.73
CA ALA A 26 4.30 12.84 8.76
C ALA A 26 5.72 12.47 9.25
N TYR A 27 6.17 11.23 9.05
CA TYR A 27 7.47 10.74 9.52
C TYR A 27 7.99 9.55 8.69
N ASP A 28 9.31 9.35 8.73
CA ASP A 28 10.00 8.18 8.16
C ASP A 28 9.57 6.88 8.87
N GLY A 29 9.52 5.76 8.15
CA GLY A 29 9.08 4.47 8.67
C GLY A 29 7.56 4.26 8.58
N SER A 30 6.85 5.12 7.87
CA SER A 30 5.44 4.93 7.51
C SER A 30 5.28 4.61 6.01
N SER A 31 4.07 4.24 5.62
CA SER A 31 3.72 3.90 4.24
C SER A 31 2.22 3.97 4.00
N GLY A 32 1.82 3.89 2.74
CA GLY A 32 0.44 3.76 2.32
C GLY A 32 0.33 2.71 1.24
N ALA A 33 -0.84 2.06 1.15
CA ALA A 33 -1.10 1.09 0.10
C ALA A 33 -2.41 1.36 -0.64
N LEU A 34 -2.39 1.11 -1.95
CA LEU A 34 -3.50 1.28 -2.89
C LEU A 34 -3.84 -0.08 -3.51
N ARG A 35 -5.07 -0.56 -3.29
CA ARG A 35 -5.54 -1.83 -3.87
C ARG A 35 -6.36 -1.58 -5.12
N PHE A 36 -5.91 -2.15 -6.22
CA PHE A 36 -6.57 -2.08 -7.51
C PHE A 36 -7.25 -3.41 -7.83
N ARG A 37 -8.42 -3.33 -8.47
CA ARG A 37 -9.17 -4.51 -8.95
C ARG A 37 -9.62 -4.29 -10.40
N ASN A 38 -9.94 -5.35 -11.12
CA ASN A 38 -10.64 -5.25 -12.40
C ASN A 38 -11.95 -6.05 -12.42
N GLY A 39 -12.69 -5.97 -13.53
CA GLY A 39 -13.99 -6.62 -13.67
C GLY A 39 -13.95 -8.14 -13.84
N VAL A 40 -12.76 -8.73 -14.00
CA VAL A 40 -12.58 -10.19 -14.18
C VAL A 40 -12.00 -10.88 -12.94
N GLY A 41 -11.83 -10.14 -11.83
CA GLY A 41 -11.41 -10.68 -10.54
C GLY A 41 -9.92 -10.57 -10.23
N GLU A 42 -9.11 -9.98 -11.11
CA GLU A 42 -7.70 -9.71 -10.81
C GLU A 42 -7.59 -8.53 -9.85
N ALA A 43 -6.65 -8.64 -8.92
CA ALA A 43 -6.35 -7.58 -7.97
C ALA A 43 -4.88 -7.56 -7.59
N PHE A 44 -4.37 -6.36 -7.33
CA PHE A 44 -3.02 -6.14 -6.83
C PHE A 44 -3.00 -4.98 -5.81
N LEU A 45 -1.97 -4.95 -4.98
CA LEU A 45 -1.72 -3.92 -3.98
C LEU A 45 -0.39 -3.26 -4.27
N VAL A 46 -0.38 -1.94 -4.40
CA VAL A 46 0.85 -1.14 -4.48
C VAL A 46 1.08 -0.50 -3.12
N THR A 47 2.23 -0.77 -2.51
CA THR A 47 2.64 -0.13 -1.24
C THR A 47 3.81 0.82 -1.52
N LEU A 48 3.74 2.03 -0.96
CA LEU A 48 4.75 3.07 -1.08
C LEU A 48 5.08 3.59 0.32
N GLY A 49 6.36 3.78 0.63
CA GLY A 49 6.78 4.34 1.91
C GLY A 49 8.19 4.91 1.89
N VAL A 50 8.62 5.36 3.06
CA VAL A 50 10.01 5.78 3.32
C VAL A 50 10.51 4.96 4.51
N HIS A 51 11.73 4.47 4.41
CA HIS A 51 12.45 3.79 5.48
C HIS A 51 13.92 4.22 5.47
N ASN A 52 14.44 4.69 6.60
CA ASN A 52 15.81 5.21 6.74
C ASN A 52 16.14 6.28 5.68
N ASP A 53 15.27 7.28 5.57
CA ASP A 53 15.34 8.39 4.61
C ASP A 53 15.34 7.98 3.13
N LYS A 54 14.98 6.73 2.82
CA LYS A 54 14.92 6.20 1.46
C LYS A 54 13.52 5.74 1.11
N ARG A 55 13.06 6.15 -0.06
CA ARG A 55 11.83 5.61 -0.66
C ARG A 55 11.94 4.10 -0.87
N TRP A 56 10.86 3.38 -0.60
CA TRP A 56 10.67 1.97 -0.95
C TRP A 56 9.28 1.76 -1.57
N CYS A 57 9.14 0.67 -2.32
CA CYS A 57 7.87 0.24 -2.87
C CYS A 57 7.81 -1.27 -3.07
N ASP A 58 6.60 -1.83 -3.02
CA ASP A 58 6.33 -3.22 -3.38
C ASP A 58 4.99 -3.35 -4.10
N VAL A 59 4.85 -4.40 -4.91
CA VAL A 59 3.61 -4.76 -5.61
C VAL A 59 3.26 -6.21 -5.31
N VAL A 60 2.12 -6.42 -4.67
CA VAL A 60 1.58 -7.75 -4.41
C VAL A 60 0.49 -8.07 -5.43
N THR A 61 0.72 -9.07 -6.27
CA THR A 61 -0.24 -9.56 -7.29
C THR A 61 -1.01 -10.77 -6.80
N ASP A 62 -1.88 -11.32 -7.66
CA ASP A 62 -2.65 -12.55 -7.42
C ASP A 62 -3.47 -12.54 -6.11
N LEU A 63 -3.97 -11.36 -5.75
CA LEU A 63 -4.71 -11.17 -4.51
C LEU A 63 -6.11 -11.78 -4.60
N LYS A 64 -6.47 -12.60 -3.62
CA LYS A 64 -7.82 -13.13 -3.52
C LYS A 64 -8.79 -12.01 -3.10
N PRO A 65 -10.12 -12.20 -3.27
CA PRO A 65 -11.09 -11.18 -2.87
C PRO A 65 -10.98 -10.74 -1.40
N TRP A 66 -10.56 -11.64 -0.51
CA TRP A 66 -10.38 -11.42 0.93
C TRP A 66 -8.97 -10.96 1.33
N ASP A 67 -8.02 -10.85 0.40
CA ASP A 67 -6.69 -10.30 0.66
C ASP A 67 -6.75 -8.78 0.50
N THR A 68 -7.24 -8.10 1.54
CA THR A 68 -7.42 -6.64 1.58
C THR A 68 -6.11 -5.91 1.87
N GLY A 69 -6.08 -4.61 1.56
CA GLY A 69 -4.99 -3.73 1.97
C GLY A 69 -4.81 -3.74 3.48
N VAL A 70 -5.89 -3.68 4.26
CA VAL A 70 -5.84 -3.73 5.74
C VAL A 70 -5.23 -5.03 6.28
N LYS A 71 -5.32 -6.14 5.55
CA LYS A 71 -4.71 -7.42 5.94
C LYS A 71 -3.22 -7.47 5.61
N ILE A 72 -2.84 -7.04 4.40
CA ILE A 72 -1.49 -7.20 3.86
C ILE A 72 -0.56 -6.06 4.27
N HIS A 73 -1.05 -4.82 4.31
CA HIS A 73 -0.25 -3.64 4.62
C HIS A 73 0.46 -3.71 6.00
N PRO A 74 -0.15 -4.26 7.07
CA PRO A 74 0.57 -4.51 8.32
C PRO A 74 1.76 -5.46 8.22
N GLU A 75 1.82 -6.35 7.22
CA GLU A 75 2.87 -7.36 7.11
C GLU A 75 4.26 -6.74 6.87
N TYR A 76 4.34 -5.53 6.31
CA TYR A 76 5.62 -4.81 6.16
C TYR A 76 6.20 -4.36 7.51
N TYR A 77 5.40 -4.35 8.59
CA TYR A 77 5.78 -3.84 9.91
C TYR A 77 5.84 -4.92 11.00
N THR A 78 5.56 -6.16 10.64
CA THR A 78 5.63 -7.32 11.54
C THR A 78 6.75 -8.25 11.11
N ASP A 79 7.03 -9.28 11.91
CA ASP A 79 7.96 -10.35 11.55
C ASP A 79 7.34 -11.24 10.46
N SER A 80 7.31 -10.71 9.24
CA SER A 80 6.81 -11.37 8.05
C SER A 80 7.86 -11.29 6.94
N PRO A 81 7.80 -12.16 5.92
CA PRO A 81 8.67 -12.07 4.75
C PRO A 81 8.63 -10.71 4.04
N ARG A 82 7.54 -9.94 4.16
CA ARG A 82 7.41 -8.62 3.51
C ARG A 82 8.20 -7.51 4.20
N SER A 83 8.54 -7.67 5.47
CA SER A 83 9.43 -6.73 6.17
C SER A 83 10.82 -6.62 5.52
N GLN A 84 11.24 -7.64 4.76
CA GLN A 84 12.50 -7.65 4.04
C GLN A 84 12.51 -6.78 2.77
N ALA A 85 11.35 -6.23 2.38
CA ALA A 85 11.23 -5.31 1.26
C ALA A 85 11.38 -3.82 1.65
N LEU A 86 11.58 -3.53 2.95
CA LEU A 86 11.83 -2.19 3.49
C LEU A 86 13.27 -1.72 3.27
#